data_AF-A0A6A7FMZ7-F1
#
_entry.id   AF-A0A6A7FMZ7-F1
#
_cell.length_a   1.000
_cell.length_b   1.000
_cell.length_c   1.000
_cell.angle_alpha   90.00
_cell.angle_beta   90.00
_cell.angle_gamma   90.00
#
_symmetry.space_group_name_H-M   'P 1'
#
loop_
_entity.id
_entity.type
_entity.pdbx_description
1 polymer ?
#
loop_
_entity_poly.entity_id
_entity_poly.type
_entity_poly.pdbx_seq_one_letter_code
_entity_poly.pdbx_strand_id
1 'polypeptide(L)'
;AIAAVEASFKAMASAIIVITTTGRSAFLVSKYRPRCPIIAVTRDAQVARQSHLYRGLTPIHYTADRPEDWMADVDARVEMAVKLGKERQFLKTGDPIVVVTGWKAGAGFTNTMRIVFVE
;
A
#
# COMPACT_ATOMS: atom_id res chain seq x y z
N ALA A 1 2.55 3.90 -10.78
CA ALA A 1 2.64 2.42 -10.69
C ALA A 1 4.02 1.93 -11.12
N ILE A 2 4.44 2.08 -12.38
CA ILE A 2 5.76 1.63 -12.84
C ILE A 2 6.92 2.24 -12.03
N ALA A 3 6.89 3.55 -11.77
CA ALA A 3 7.91 4.24 -10.98
C ALA A 3 8.04 3.70 -9.54
N ALA A 4 6.93 3.34 -8.90
CA ALA A 4 6.94 2.74 -7.57
C ALA A 4 7.57 1.33 -7.58
N VAL A 5 7.33 0.57 -8.64
CA VAL A 5 7.92 -0.76 -8.83
C VAL A 5 9.41 -0.66 -9.12
N GLU A 6 9.83 0.27 -9.96
CA GLU A 6 11.25 0.55 -10.20
C GLU A 6 11.98 1.00 -8.93
N ALA A 7 11.38 1.91 -8.16
CA ALA A 7 11.91 2.33 -6.88
C ALA A 7 12.02 1.16 -5.88
N SER A 8 11.05 0.23 -5.89
CA SER A 8 11.13 -0.97 -5.04
C SER A 8 12.33 -1.87 -5.38
N PHE A 9 12.71 -1.94 -6.67
CA PHE A 9 13.91 -2.66 -7.09
C PHE A 9 15.18 -1.94 -6.65
N LYS A 10 15.24 -0.61 -6.85
CA LYS A 10 16.43 0.21 -6.55
C LYS A 10 16.70 0.35 -5.06
N ALA A 11 15.66 0.62 -4.27
CA ALA A 11 15.76 0.76 -2.82
C ALA A 11 15.77 -0.58 -2.09
N MET A 12 15.73 -1.69 -2.82
CA MET A 12 15.60 -3.02 -2.28
C MET A 12 14.42 -3.18 -1.31
N ALA A 13 13.29 -2.52 -1.58
CA ALA A 13 12.18 -2.40 -0.64
C ALA A 13 11.57 -3.75 -0.22
N SER A 14 11.26 -3.90 1.07
CA SER A 14 10.63 -5.11 1.63
C SER A 14 9.16 -5.23 1.25
N ALA A 15 8.46 -4.12 1.02
CA ALA A 15 7.09 -4.11 0.49
C ALA A 15 6.73 -2.81 -0.24
N ILE A 16 5.66 -2.87 -1.04
CA ILE A 16 4.97 -1.70 -1.57
C ILE A 16 3.60 -1.59 -0.88
N ILE A 17 3.37 -0.52 -0.12
CA ILE A 17 2.07 -0.23 0.51
C ILE A 17 1.28 0.67 -0.43
N VAL A 18 0.06 0.27 -0.78
CA VAL A 18 -0.82 1.03 -1.67
C VAL A 18 -2.14 1.31 -0.98
N ILE A 19 -2.47 2.59 -0.82
CA ILE A 19 -3.79 3.01 -0.35
C ILE A 19 -4.72 3.07 -1.54
N THR A 20 -5.81 2.30 -1.51
CA THR A 20 -6.73 2.19 -2.65
C THR A 20 -8.19 2.04 -2.20
N THR A 21 -9.10 2.66 -2.94
CA THR A 21 -10.55 2.48 -2.71
C THR A 21 -11.12 1.44 -3.68
N THR A 22 -10.86 1.57 -4.98
CA THR A 22 -11.40 0.69 -6.03
C THR A 22 -10.48 -0.48 -6.40
N GLY A 23 -9.28 -0.55 -5.82
CA GLY A 23 -8.27 -1.56 -6.14
C GLY A 23 -7.41 -1.24 -7.36
N ARG A 24 -7.89 -0.38 -8.27
CA ARG A 24 -7.23 -0.09 -9.57
C ARG A 24 -5.74 0.27 -9.43
N SER A 25 -5.39 1.11 -8.46
CA SER A 25 -3.99 1.50 -8.23
C SER A 25 -3.11 0.33 -7.82
N ALA A 26 -3.60 -0.52 -6.92
CA ALA A 26 -2.91 -1.73 -6.48
C ALA A 26 -2.78 -2.76 -7.61
N PHE A 27 -3.84 -2.93 -8.43
CA PHE A 27 -3.84 -3.82 -9.58
C PHE A 27 -2.84 -3.38 -10.65
N LEU A 28 -2.72 -2.06 -10.88
CA LEU A 28 -1.72 -1.49 -11.79
C LEU A 28 -0.30 -1.72 -11.27
N VAL A 29 -0.05 -1.66 -9.96
CA VAL A 29 1.26 -2.01 -9.39
C VAL A 29 1.55 -3.50 -9.61
N SER A 30 0.59 -4.39 -9.34
CA SER A 30 0.71 -5.84 -9.58
C SER A 30 1.01 -6.18 -11.05
N LYS A 31 0.51 -5.40 -12.01
CA LYS A 31 0.78 -5.59 -13.45
C LYS A 31 2.28 -5.60 -13.76
N TYR A 32 3.06 -4.76 -13.09
CA TYR A 32 4.51 -4.65 -13.31
C TYR A 32 5.34 -5.66 -12.50
N ARG A 33 4.69 -6.60 -11.80
CA ARG A 33 5.32 -7.77 -11.16
C ARG A 33 6.53 -7.41 -10.28
N PRO A 34 6.38 -6.54 -9.26
CA PRO A 34 7.44 -6.33 -8.28
C PRO A 34 7.84 -7.66 -7.60
N ARG A 35 9.09 -7.72 -7.12
CA ARG A 35 9.60 -8.88 -6.37
C ARG A 35 9.07 -8.96 -4.93
N CYS A 36 8.78 -7.82 -4.32
CA CYS A 36 8.28 -7.71 -2.96
C CYS A 36 6.73 -7.76 -2.94
N PRO A 37 6.13 -8.14 -1.79
CA PRO A 37 4.69 -8.10 -1.62
C PRO A 37 4.12 -6.68 -1.77
N ILE A 38 2.91 -6.60 -2.29
CA ILE A 38 2.13 -5.38 -2.42
C ILE A 38 1.04 -5.42 -1.35
N ILE A 39 1.13 -4.57 -0.34
CA ILE A 39 0.13 -4.47 0.72
C ILE A 39 -0.92 -3.46 0.29
N ALA A 40 -2.12 -3.92 -0.07
CA ALA A 40 -3.21 -3.05 -0.50
C ALA A 40 -4.16 -2.76 0.65
N VAL A 41 -4.16 -1.52 1.13
CA VAL A 41 -5.06 -1.08 2.20
C VAL A 41 -6.31 -0.48 1.57
N THR A 42 -7.47 -1.06 1.87
CA THR A 42 -8.76 -0.60 1.38
C THR A 42 -9.82 -0.67 2.47
N ARG A 43 -10.77 0.26 2.44
CA ARG A 43 -11.98 0.25 3.29
C ARG A 43 -13.12 -0.55 2.67
N ASP A 44 -12.98 -0.95 1.41
CA ASP A 44 -13.97 -1.72 0.69
C ASP A 44 -13.66 -3.22 0.80
N ALA A 45 -14.51 -3.94 1.53
CA ALA A 45 -14.38 -5.38 1.75
C ALA A 45 -14.44 -6.20 0.44
N GLN A 46 -15.21 -5.76 -0.56
CA GLN A 46 -15.28 -6.42 -1.86
C GLN A 46 -13.95 -6.27 -2.60
N VAL A 47 -13.39 -5.06 -2.60
CA VAL A 47 -12.07 -4.81 -3.23
C VAL A 47 -10.97 -5.60 -2.50
N ALA A 48 -11.02 -5.70 -1.17
CA ALA A 48 -10.09 -6.53 -0.41
C ALA A 48 -10.17 -8.00 -0.85
N ARG A 49 -11.38 -8.56 -1.01
CA ARG A 49 -11.56 -9.94 -1.52
C ARG A 49 -11.05 -10.09 -2.95
N GLN A 50 -11.41 -9.18 -3.86
CA GLN A 50 -11.00 -9.21 -5.26
C GLN A 50 -9.48 -9.09 -5.45
N SER A 51 -8.79 -8.39 -4.53
CA SER A 51 -7.34 -8.20 -4.59
C SER A 51 -6.55 -9.50 -4.55
N HIS A 52 -7.09 -10.58 -3.96
CA HIS A 52 -6.46 -11.90 -3.95
C HIS A 52 -6.29 -12.51 -5.36
N LEU A 53 -7.03 -12.05 -6.37
CA LEU A 53 -6.89 -12.51 -7.76
C LEU A 53 -5.61 -12.00 -8.43
N TYR A 54 -4.97 -10.99 -7.85
CA TYR A 54 -3.80 -10.34 -8.43
C TYR A 54 -2.52 -10.80 -7.71
N ARG A 55 -1.48 -11.10 -8.50
CA ARG A 55 -0.23 -11.67 -7.97
C ARG A 55 0.48 -10.70 -7.04
N GLY A 56 0.90 -11.23 -5.89
CA GLY A 56 1.71 -10.50 -4.92
C GLY A 56 0.92 -9.49 -4.10
N LEU A 57 -0.39 -9.40 -4.30
CA LEU A 57 -1.26 -8.54 -3.49
C LEU A 57 -1.67 -9.23 -2.19
N THR A 58 -1.34 -8.57 -1.09
CA THR A 58 -1.81 -8.88 0.26
C THR A 58 -2.79 -7.79 0.68
N PRO A 59 -4.11 -8.03 0.57
CA PRO A 59 -5.09 -7.03 0.94
C PRO A 59 -5.21 -6.91 2.46
N ILE A 60 -5.50 -5.68 2.90
CA ILE A 60 -5.87 -5.34 4.26
C ILE A 60 -7.18 -4.55 4.20
N HIS A 61 -8.20 -5.08 4.88
CA HIS A 61 -9.47 -4.41 5.05
C HIS A 61 -9.39 -3.48 6.27
N TYR A 62 -9.39 -2.17 6.03
CA TYR A 62 -9.27 -1.12 7.03
C TYR A 62 -10.65 -0.65 7.48
N THR A 63 -10.98 -0.88 8.76
CA THR A 63 -12.32 -0.61 9.31
C THR A 63 -12.36 0.49 10.36
N ALA A 64 -11.22 1.11 10.71
CA ALA A 64 -11.21 2.20 11.68
C ALA A 64 -11.91 3.45 11.11
N ASP A 65 -12.19 4.44 11.95
CA ASP A 65 -12.90 5.66 11.52
C ASP A 65 -12.13 6.47 10.49
N ARG A 66 -12.81 7.42 9.83
CA ARG A 66 -12.23 8.28 8.79
C ARG A 66 -12.03 9.69 9.33
N PRO A 67 -10.79 10.07 9.71
CA PRO A 67 -10.47 11.44 10.08
C PRO A 67 -10.83 12.43 8.97
N GLU A 68 -11.16 13.67 9.33
CA GLU A 68 -11.36 14.75 8.36
C GLU A 68 -10.05 15.12 7.64
N ASP A 69 -8.93 15.10 8.37
CA ASP A 69 -7.62 15.29 7.78
C ASP A 69 -7.20 14.07 6.95
N TRP A 70 -7.06 14.29 5.65
CA TRP A 70 -6.64 13.28 4.69
C TRP A 70 -5.23 12.74 4.97
N MET A 71 -4.30 13.59 5.41
CA MET A 71 -2.93 13.14 5.70
C MET A 71 -2.92 12.23 6.93
N ALA A 72 -3.61 12.62 8.00
CA ALA A 72 -3.79 11.77 9.18
C ALA A 72 -4.46 10.42 8.82
N ASP A 73 -5.50 10.41 7.98
CA ASP A 73 -6.16 9.18 7.51
C ASP A 73 -5.21 8.30 6.68
N VAL A 74 -4.36 8.89 5.84
CA VAL A 74 -3.34 8.16 5.07
C VAL A 74 -2.30 7.55 6.00
N ASP A 75 -1.74 8.32 6.93
CA ASP A 75 -0.67 7.86 7.81
C ASP A 75 -1.17 6.75 8.76
N ALA A 76 -2.38 6.88 9.31
CA ALA A 76 -3.00 5.81 10.12
C ALA A 76 -3.19 4.49 9.34
N ARG A 77 -3.49 4.58 8.04
CA ARG A 77 -3.60 3.40 7.16
C ARG A 77 -2.24 2.78 6.83
N VAL A 78 -1.21 3.61 6.66
CA VAL A 78 0.17 3.16 6.45
C VAL A 78 0.70 2.47 7.71
N GLU A 79 0.50 3.06 8.88
CA GLU A 79 0.91 2.49 10.17
C GLU A 79 0.26 1.12 10.40
N MET A 80 -1.04 1.00 10.12
CA MET A 80 -1.75 -0.27 10.22
C MET A 80 -1.20 -1.33 9.25
N ALA A 81 -0.82 -0.93 8.03
CA ALA A 81 -0.15 -1.82 7.08
C ALA A 81 1.26 -2.23 7.53
N VAL A 82 2.02 -1.32 8.13
CA VAL A 82 3.33 -1.61 8.71
C VAL A 82 3.20 -2.59 9.87
N LYS A 83 2.27 -2.35 10.79
CA LYS A 83 1.97 -3.24 11.93
C LYS A 83 1.65 -4.65 11.46
N LEU A 84 0.68 -4.81 10.57
CA LEU A 84 0.32 -6.12 10.01
C LEU A 84 1.46 -6.75 9.20
N GLY A 85 2.25 -5.94 8.48
CA GLY A 85 3.43 -6.39 7.76
C GLY A 85 4.51 -6.95 8.70
N LYS A 86 4.71 -6.33 9.87
CA LYS A 86 5.59 -6.84 10.94
C LYS A 86 5.05 -8.13 11.55
N GLU A 87 3.76 -8.16 11.92
CA GLU A 87 3.11 -9.35 12.49
C GLU A 87 3.19 -10.56 11.55
N ARG A 88 3.07 -10.34 10.24
CA ARG A 88 3.21 -11.37 9.20
C ARG A 88 4.64 -11.64 8.76
N GLN A 89 5.63 -11.02 9.40
CA GLN A 89 7.06 -11.16 9.10
C GLN A 89 7.47 -10.76 7.67
N PHE A 90 6.66 -9.91 7.01
CA PHE A 90 7.01 -9.31 5.72
C PHE A 90 7.94 -8.10 5.88
N LEU A 91 7.86 -7.43 7.02
CA LEU A 91 8.60 -6.21 7.33
C LEU A 91 9.36 -6.35 8.65
N LYS A 92 10.54 -5.75 8.71
CA LYS A 92 11.33 -5.57 9.94
C LYS A 92 11.59 -4.09 10.17
N THR A 93 11.85 -3.71 11.42
CA THR A 93 12.33 -2.35 11.73
C THR A 93 13.61 -2.05 10.96
N GLY A 94 13.68 -0.87 10.35
CA GLY A 94 14.76 -0.44 9.47
C GLY A 94 14.60 -0.84 8.00
N ASP A 95 13.58 -1.63 7.63
CA ASP A 95 13.36 -2.00 6.23
C ASP A 95 12.86 -0.80 5.41
N PRO A 96 13.37 -0.59 4.17
CA PRO A 96 12.79 0.38 3.26
C PRO A 96 11.47 -0.13 2.69
N ILE A 97 10.45 0.72 2.67
CA ILE A 97 9.16 0.46 2.05
C ILE A 97 8.78 1.58 1.09
N VAL A 98 8.03 1.23 0.04
CA VAL A 98 7.47 2.20 -0.90
C VAL A 98 6.00 2.41 -0.58
N VAL A 99 5.61 3.65 -0.28
CA VAL A 99 4.21 4.02 0.00
C VAL A 99 3.64 4.73 -1.23
N VAL A 100 2.50 4.27 -1.72
CA VAL A 100 1.79 4.83 -2.88
C VAL A 100 0.41 5.32 -2.46
N THR A 101 0.18 6.63 -2.61
CA THR A 101 -1.01 7.34 -2.14
C THR A 101 -1.50 8.34 -3.18
N GLY A 102 -2.65 8.96 -2.91
CA GLY A 102 -3.12 10.14 -3.65
C GLY A 102 -2.97 11.40 -2.83
N TRP A 103 -2.78 12.53 -3.51
CA TRP A 103 -2.63 13.84 -2.88
C TRP A 103 -3.90 14.33 -2.16
N LYS A 104 -5.08 13.84 -2.55
CA LYS A 104 -6.36 14.14 -1.91
C LYS A 104 -7.25 12.92 -1.75
N ALA A 105 -8.26 13.04 -0.89
CA ALA A 105 -9.31 12.05 -0.70
C ALA A 105 -10.13 11.82 -1.99
N GLY A 106 -10.62 10.59 -2.14
CA GLY A 106 -11.45 10.16 -3.26
C GLY A 106 -10.73 9.18 -4.20
N ALA A 107 -11.50 8.58 -5.10
CA ALA A 107 -10.96 7.63 -6.07
C ALA A 107 -10.30 8.35 -7.26
N GLY A 108 -9.23 7.75 -7.80
CA GLY A 108 -8.64 8.19 -9.08
C GLY A 108 -7.48 9.19 -8.98
N PHE A 109 -7.11 9.64 -7.78
CA PHE A 109 -6.06 10.65 -7.60
C PHE A 109 -4.71 10.09 -7.14
N THR A 110 -4.41 8.81 -7.40
CA THR A 110 -3.12 8.19 -7.01
C THR A 110 -1.96 8.75 -7.84
N ASN A 111 -1.16 9.63 -7.24
CA ASN A 111 -0.06 10.33 -7.91
C ASN A 111 1.20 10.50 -7.04
N THR A 112 1.17 10.09 -5.77
CA THR A 112 2.28 10.28 -4.84
C THR A 112 2.94 8.96 -4.52
N MET A 113 4.28 8.94 -4.52
CA MET A 113 5.05 7.85 -3.94
C MET A 113 6.11 8.39 -2.98
N ARG A 114 6.31 7.69 -1.86
CA ARG A 114 7.33 8.00 -0.85
C ARG A 114 8.14 6.73 -0.57
N ILE A 115 9.44 6.87 -0.33
CA ILE A 115 10.26 5.81 0.26
C ILE A 115 10.43 6.18 1.71
N VAL A 116 9.99 5.30 2.60
CA VAL A 116 10.07 5.49 4.05
C VAL A 116 10.68 4.25 4.69
N PHE A 117 11.22 4.40 5.89
CA PHE A 117 11.77 3.29 6.65
C PHE A 117 10.76 2.85 7.70
N VAL A 118 10.67 1.54 7.91
CA VAL A 118 9.81 0.96 8.93
C VAL A 118 10.39 1.28 10.31
N GLU A 119 9.61 1.97 11.13
CA GLU A 119 9.84 2.11 12.58
C GLU A 119 9.34 0.86 13.29
#